data_AF-A0A0F8YYH6-F1
#
_entry.id   AF-A0A0F8YYH6-F1
#
_cell.length_a   1.000
_cell.length_b   1.000
_cell.length_c   1.000
_cell.angle_alpha   90.00
_cell.angle_beta   90.00
_cell.angle_gamma   90.00
#
_symmetry.space_group_name_H-M   'P 1'
#
loop_
_entity.id
_entity.type
_entity.pdbx_description
1 polymer ?
#
loop_
_entity_poly.entity_id
_entity_poly.type
_entity_poly.pdbx_seq_one_letter_code
_entity_poly.pdbx_strand_id
1 'polypeptide(L)'
;NDQVAMGFQVGDAVSIEKISLHLMKYLTPGEITVRIETDNAGEPSGTLVDLTNATGTIAEVAVSVTEAGWVECALVGSTPLVSGVQYWLVLSLTAGDPGVDEYYTLSGDADDTYRSAIAACEYRFSVNPSTWADGTVILDAAFRAFSVPDIGTTGMSGGVDQIPGATEDLMDVVAATPGTWANGVKVLISETNALGAPAAAFDVAVDAVVDQSGAREVVERFVNVVLDSTSDRYIEKVIEEGIRGEVEKSEYITVDVNADGDPTNGTYELGALGADEGRDGITGIQTTDYIGSVSGVSATGLKAVENAEKVEFNVLAVPGVVHKDVIDALHATAEKRADCIALPDPPFGLTKAEVIEWHNGVLFTLPNAPTAVLDTSYAALTWSWSRVYDTYNKQNIWLPPSGFVAARFAYTDRVAAPW
;
A
#
# COMPACT_ATOMS: atom_id res chain seq x y z
N ASN A 1 -14.00 35.36 11.16
CA ASN A 1 -13.18 34.14 11.08
C ASN A 1 -12.82 34.02 9.63
N ASP A 2 -11.68 34.61 9.29
CA ASP A 2 -11.30 34.84 7.90
C ASP A 2 -10.80 33.52 7.34
N GLN A 3 -11.73 32.86 6.66
CA GLN A 3 -11.54 31.60 5.97
C GLN A 3 -11.28 31.92 4.50
N VAL A 4 -10.27 31.27 3.93
CA VAL A 4 -10.06 31.30 2.47
C VAL A 4 -10.76 30.09 1.90
N ALA A 5 -11.64 30.28 0.93
CA ALA A 5 -12.40 29.20 0.32
C ALA A 5 -12.20 29.16 -1.20
N MET A 6 -12.10 27.95 -1.75
CA MET A 6 -11.84 27.70 -3.16
C MET A 6 -12.82 26.66 -3.69
N GLY A 7 -13.62 27.03 -4.69
CA GLY A 7 -14.54 26.09 -5.34
C GLY A 7 -13.82 25.19 -6.34
N PHE A 8 -14.17 23.90 -6.38
CA PHE A 8 -13.67 22.95 -7.38
C PHE A 8 -14.70 21.87 -7.72
N GLN A 9 -14.50 21.20 -8.86
CA GLN A 9 -15.24 20.02 -9.30
C GLN A 9 -14.25 18.95 -9.77
N VAL A 10 -14.61 17.68 -9.62
CA VAL A 10 -13.83 16.55 -10.15
C VAL A 10 -14.42 16.08 -11.48
N GLY A 11 -13.54 15.70 -12.42
CA GLY A 11 -13.94 15.20 -13.74
C GLY A 11 -14.60 13.83 -13.67
N ASP A 12 -14.07 12.95 -12.82
CA ASP A 12 -14.58 11.60 -12.57
C ASP A 12 -14.83 11.40 -11.06
N ALA A 13 -15.69 10.42 -10.72
CA ALA A 13 -15.90 10.07 -9.32
C ALA A 13 -14.61 9.47 -8.75
N VAL A 14 -14.17 10.00 -7.60
CA VAL A 14 -12.83 9.72 -7.07
C VAL A 14 -12.80 9.87 -5.56
N SER A 15 -11.99 9.08 -4.87
CA SER A 15 -11.72 9.27 -3.44
C SER A 15 -10.33 9.85 -3.23
N ILE A 16 -10.22 10.92 -2.45
CA ILE A 16 -8.96 11.63 -2.22
C ILE A 16 -8.51 11.51 -0.77
N GLU A 17 -7.20 11.40 -0.55
CA GLU A 17 -6.59 11.29 0.79
C GLU A 17 -5.63 12.44 1.10
N LYS A 18 -5.21 13.19 0.08
CA LYS A 18 -4.20 14.24 0.25
C LYS A 18 -4.49 15.40 -0.67
N ILE A 19 -4.18 16.60 -0.20
CA ILE A 19 -4.23 17.84 -0.96
C ILE A 19 -2.85 18.48 -0.89
N SER A 20 -2.36 19.06 -1.98
CA SER A 20 -1.17 19.91 -1.97
C SER A 20 -1.53 21.33 -2.39
N LEU A 21 -1.03 22.29 -1.65
CA LEU A 21 -1.25 23.71 -1.84
C LEU A 21 0.10 24.39 -2.08
N HIS A 22 0.15 25.32 -3.02
CA HIS A 22 1.35 26.11 -3.26
C HIS A 22 1.36 27.35 -2.35
N LEU A 23 2.12 27.26 -1.25
CA LEU A 23 2.04 28.17 -0.11
C LEU A 23 3.39 28.83 0.23
N MET A 24 3.32 30.07 0.69
CA MET A 24 4.38 30.77 1.41
C MET A 24 3.77 31.37 2.68
N LYS A 25 4.54 31.41 3.78
CA LYS A 25 4.11 32.05 5.03
C LYS A 25 4.91 33.33 5.32
N TYR A 26 4.30 34.22 6.08
CA TYR A 26 4.96 35.36 6.72
C TYR A 26 4.88 35.21 8.23
N LEU A 27 5.95 35.60 8.92
CA LEU A 27 6.03 35.53 10.39
C LEU A 27 5.83 34.09 10.90
N THR A 28 5.22 33.95 12.08
CA THR A 28 4.99 32.67 12.78
C THR A 28 3.50 32.50 13.09
N PRO A 29 2.67 32.19 12.08
CA PRO A 29 1.22 31.99 12.26
C PRO A 29 0.89 30.68 12.98
N GLY A 30 -0.39 30.44 13.24
CA GLY A 30 -0.88 29.11 13.62
C GLY A 30 -0.95 28.13 12.44
N GLU A 31 -1.35 26.90 12.76
CA GLU A 31 -1.54 25.82 11.78
C GLU A 31 -2.79 26.07 10.93
N ILE A 32 -2.73 25.65 9.67
CA ILE A 32 -3.88 25.71 8.76
C ILE A 32 -4.70 24.45 8.93
N THR A 33 -5.99 24.61 9.23
CA THR A 33 -6.98 23.56 9.07
C THR A 33 -7.55 23.62 7.65
N VAL A 34 -7.42 22.51 6.94
CA VAL A 34 -7.97 22.28 5.60
C VAL A 34 -9.27 21.49 5.74
N ARG A 35 -10.35 21.94 5.09
CA ARG A 35 -11.64 21.25 5.06
C ARG A 35 -12.17 21.16 3.64
N ILE A 36 -12.86 20.07 3.33
CA ILE A 36 -13.63 19.96 2.09
C ILE A 36 -15.11 19.99 2.45
N GLU A 37 -15.80 21.01 1.96
CA GLU A 37 -17.19 21.30 2.28
C GLU A 37 -18.08 21.14 1.04
N THR A 38 -19.36 20.82 1.26
CA THR A 38 -20.37 20.81 0.19
C THR A 38 -20.71 22.22 -0.26
N ASP A 39 -21.22 22.37 -1.49
CA ASP A 39 -21.76 23.63 -1.98
C ASP A 39 -23.13 23.96 -1.36
N ASN A 40 -23.35 25.24 -1.07
CA ASN A 40 -24.64 25.81 -0.76
C ASN A 40 -24.90 27.05 -1.61
N ALA A 41 -25.37 26.82 -2.84
CA ALA A 41 -25.74 27.87 -3.79
C ALA A 41 -24.57 28.77 -4.22
N GLY A 42 -23.41 28.16 -4.49
CA GLY A 42 -22.21 28.87 -4.94
C GLY A 42 -21.36 29.45 -3.81
N GLU A 43 -21.56 28.98 -2.57
CA GLU A 43 -20.76 29.31 -1.39
C GLU A 43 -20.48 28.04 -0.56
N PRO A 44 -19.41 27.99 0.24
CA PRO A 44 -19.16 26.89 1.17
C PRO A 44 -20.32 26.71 2.14
N SER A 45 -20.84 25.49 2.23
CA SER A 45 -21.99 25.18 3.09
C SER A 45 -21.70 25.18 4.60
N GLY A 46 -20.43 25.18 5.02
CA GLY A 46 -20.03 24.91 6.39
C GLY A 46 -20.19 23.44 6.81
N THR A 47 -20.63 22.57 5.90
CA THR A 47 -20.82 21.13 6.12
C THR A 47 -19.77 20.36 5.33
N LEU A 48 -19.03 19.49 6.02
CA LEU A 48 -18.03 18.64 5.38
C LEU A 48 -18.67 17.68 4.38
N VAL A 49 -17.98 17.42 3.26
CA VAL A 49 -18.39 16.39 2.29
C VAL A 49 -18.38 14.98 2.92
N ASP A 50 -17.43 14.74 3.82
CA ASP A 50 -17.39 13.57 4.70
C ASP A 50 -17.15 14.05 6.15
N LEU A 51 -18.08 13.71 7.04
CA LEU A 51 -18.08 14.20 8.43
C LEU A 51 -16.85 13.80 9.25
N THR A 52 -16.12 12.77 8.82
CA THR A 52 -14.95 12.23 9.54
C THR A 52 -13.66 12.50 8.78
N ASN A 53 -13.68 12.33 7.46
CA ASN A 53 -12.47 12.18 6.66
C ASN A 53 -12.03 13.48 5.95
N ALA A 54 -12.97 14.39 5.67
CA ALA A 54 -12.74 15.56 4.81
C ALA A 54 -12.01 16.73 5.47
N THR A 55 -11.14 16.46 6.44
CA THR A 55 -10.36 17.47 7.17
C THR A 55 -8.90 17.10 7.21
N GLY A 56 -8.01 18.09 7.26
CA GLY A 56 -6.57 17.90 7.40
C GLY A 56 -5.91 19.10 8.06
N THR A 57 -4.65 18.95 8.45
CA THR A 57 -3.88 20.02 9.09
C THR A 57 -2.54 20.20 8.39
N ILE A 58 -2.18 21.45 8.09
CA ILE A 58 -0.84 21.83 7.66
C ILE A 58 -0.16 22.52 8.83
N ALA A 59 0.89 21.90 9.34
CA ALA A 59 1.72 22.49 10.39
C ALA A 59 2.45 23.73 9.86
N GLU A 60 2.54 24.78 10.67
CA GLU A 60 3.23 26.03 10.28
C GLU A 60 4.67 25.77 9.82
N VAL A 61 5.36 24.81 10.43
CA VAL A 61 6.74 24.44 10.11
C VAL A 61 6.91 23.88 8.70
N ALA A 62 5.84 23.34 8.10
CA ALA A 62 5.87 22.77 6.76
C ALA A 62 5.85 23.83 5.65
N VAL A 63 5.53 25.09 5.97
CA VAL A 63 5.43 26.18 5.00
C VAL A 63 6.66 27.09 5.07
N SER A 64 7.25 27.40 3.93
CA SER A 64 8.47 28.21 3.83
C SER A 64 8.19 29.71 4.01
N VAL A 65 9.15 30.43 4.62
CA VAL A 65 9.16 31.91 4.73
C VAL A 65 9.92 32.60 3.60
N THR A 66 10.63 31.86 2.76
CA THR A 66 11.55 32.42 1.75
C THR A 66 11.00 32.38 0.34
N GLU A 67 10.24 31.35 0.00
CA GLU A 67 9.65 31.14 -1.32
C GLU A 67 8.37 30.31 -1.21
N ALA A 68 7.46 30.46 -2.16
CA ALA A 68 6.29 29.61 -2.27
C ALA A 68 6.70 28.21 -2.74
N GLY A 69 6.10 27.18 -2.16
CA GLY A 69 6.36 25.79 -2.53
C GLY A 69 5.16 24.91 -2.29
N TRP A 70 5.19 23.70 -2.86
CA TRP A 70 4.15 22.70 -2.69
C TRP A 70 4.20 22.10 -1.28
N VAL A 71 3.14 22.32 -0.51
CA VAL A 71 2.97 21.80 0.84
C VAL A 71 1.82 20.81 0.83
N GLU A 72 2.06 19.62 1.37
CA GLU A 72 1.07 18.55 1.39
C GLU A 72 0.28 18.54 2.70
N CYS A 73 -1.01 18.26 2.58
CA CYS A 73 -1.96 18.10 3.66
C CYS A 73 -2.63 16.73 3.52
N ALA A 74 -2.32 15.82 4.43
CA ALA A 74 -3.05 14.56 4.54
C ALA A 74 -4.43 14.84 5.16
N LEU A 75 -5.46 14.28 4.54
CA LEU A 75 -6.81 14.23 5.11
C LEU A 75 -6.86 13.16 6.20
N VAL A 76 -7.83 13.26 7.11
CA VAL A 76 -8.05 12.28 8.19
C VAL A 76 -8.34 10.88 7.63
N GLY A 77 -8.94 10.81 6.45
CA GLY A 77 -9.13 9.57 5.71
C GLY A 77 -9.53 9.81 4.26
N SER A 78 -9.85 8.73 3.56
CA SER A 78 -10.32 8.77 2.18
C SER A 78 -11.67 9.48 2.07
N THR A 79 -11.72 10.53 1.26
CA THR A 79 -12.89 11.40 1.08
C THR A 79 -13.47 11.22 -0.32
N PRO A 80 -14.67 10.62 -0.47
CA PRO A 80 -15.28 10.37 -1.78
C PRO A 80 -15.87 11.66 -2.37
N LEU A 81 -15.58 11.89 -3.66
CA LEU A 81 -16.08 13.01 -4.46
C LEU A 81 -16.80 12.48 -5.70
N VAL A 82 -17.87 13.15 -6.08
CA VAL A 82 -18.71 12.78 -7.22
C VAL A 82 -18.44 13.70 -8.40
N SER A 83 -18.32 13.12 -9.60
CA SER A 83 -18.17 13.87 -10.85
C SER A 83 -19.24 14.94 -11.03
N GLY A 84 -18.82 16.14 -11.42
CA GLY A 84 -19.73 17.26 -11.72
C GLY A 84 -20.43 17.89 -10.50
N VAL A 85 -20.10 17.47 -9.27
CA VAL A 85 -20.59 18.12 -8.04
C VAL A 85 -19.61 19.21 -7.61
N GLN A 86 -20.17 20.37 -7.22
CA GLN A 86 -19.41 21.49 -6.68
C GLN A 86 -19.01 21.24 -5.22
N TYR A 87 -17.72 21.36 -4.95
CA TYR A 87 -17.13 21.28 -3.62
C TYR A 87 -16.33 22.54 -3.31
N TRP A 88 -16.02 22.73 -2.02
CA TRP A 88 -15.26 23.87 -1.52
C TRP A 88 -14.10 23.41 -0.64
N LEU A 89 -12.88 23.79 -1.02
CA LEU A 89 -11.71 23.69 -0.17
C LEU A 89 -11.65 24.93 0.72
N VAL A 90 -11.80 24.75 2.03
CA VAL A 90 -11.83 25.84 3.01
C VAL A 90 -10.61 25.74 3.92
N LEU A 91 -9.83 26.81 3.94
CA LEU A 91 -8.66 26.99 4.80
C LEU A 91 -9.03 27.91 5.95
N SER A 92 -8.67 27.53 7.17
CA SER A 92 -8.87 28.35 8.35
C SER A 92 -7.73 28.20 9.33
N LEU A 93 -7.33 29.28 10.01
CA LEU A 93 -6.38 29.21 11.12
C LEU A 93 -7.07 28.85 12.44
N THR A 94 -6.25 28.49 13.42
CA THR A 94 -6.69 28.18 14.78
C THR A 94 -7.45 29.38 15.36
N ALA A 95 -8.51 29.10 16.12
CA ALA A 95 -9.37 30.15 16.68
C ALA A 95 -8.55 31.13 17.53
N GLY A 96 -8.48 32.40 17.09
CA GLY A 96 -7.74 33.48 17.75
C GLY A 96 -6.63 34.09 16.91
N ASP A 97 -6.22 33.44 15.82
CA ASP A 97 -5.28 34.00 14.85
C ASP A 97 -5.98 34.95 13.85
N PRO A 98 -5.29 35.99 13.36
CA PRO A 98 -5.71 36.77 12.19
C PRO A 98 -5.93 35.90 10.95
N GLY A 99 -6.56 36.42 9.90
CA GLY A 99 -6.98 35.63 8.73
C GLY A 99 -5.87 34.87 8.01
N VAL A 100 -6.24 33.77 7.34
CA VAL A 100 -5.30 32.97 6.54
C VAL A 100 -4.56 33.85 5.53
N ASP A 101 -5.27 34.80 4.92
CA ASP A 101 -4.79 35.79 3.95
C ASP A 101 -3.82 36.83 4.53
N GLU A 102 -3.75 36.97 5.86
CA GLU A 102 -2.80 37.88 6.52
C GLU A 102 -1.42 37.25 6.70
N TYR A 103 -1.33 35.93 6.84
CA TYR A 103 -0.08 35.23 7.12
C TYR A 103 0.38 34.26 6.04
N TYR A 104 -0.53 33.80 5.18
CA TYR A 104 -0.21 32.86 4.13
C TYR A 104 -0.56 33.48 2.78
N THR A 105 0.36 33.34 1.82
CA THR A 105 0.09 33.62 0.41
C THR A 105 -0.08 32.30 -0.32
N LEU A 106 -1.24 32.13 -0.95
CA LEU A 106 -1.44 31.13 -1.98
C LEU A 106 -0.89 31.72 -3.28
N SER A 107 -0.03 30.98 -3.98
CA SER A 107 0.59 31.42 -5.24
C SER A 107 0.25 30.45 -6.36
N GLY A 108 0.14 30.92 -7.61
CA GLY A 108 0.09 30.02 -8.76
C GLY A 108 1.48 29.53 -9.21
N ASP A 109 1.51 28.53 -10.09
CA ASP A 109 2.72 27.94 -10.66
C ASP A 109 2.84 28.35 -12.14
N ALA A 110 4.01 28.87 -12.56
CA ALA A 110 4.23 29.44 -13.88
C ALA A 110 4.89 28.48 -14.89
N ASP A 111 5.45 27.35 -14.41
CA ASP A 111 6.25 26.41 -15.21
C ASP A 111 5.52 25.09 -15.49
N ASP A 112 4.19 25.08 -15.42
CA ASP A 112 3.41 23.85 -15.43
C ASP A 112 3.49 23.09 -16.76
N THR A 113 4.41 22.13 -16.83
CA THR A 113 4.61 21.17 -17.92
C THR A 113 4.32 19.77 -17.37
N TYR A 114 3.04 19.41 -17.21
CA TYR A 114 2.69 18.12 -16.62
C TYR A 114 2.58 16.97 -17.64
N ARG A 115 3.14 15.80 -17.27
CA ARG A 115 3.01 14.49 -17.93
C ARG A 115 1.72 13.80 -17.45
N SER A 116 1.03 13.15 -18.39
CA SER A 116 -0.32 12.58 -18.33
C SER A 116 -0.50 11.28 -17.51
N ALA A 117 0.21 11.07 -16.41
CA ALA A 117 0.18 9.78 -15.68
C ALA A 117 -0.41 9.85 -14.25
N ILE A 118 -0.93 11.00 -13.81
CA ILE A 118 -1.64 11.14 -12.54
C ILE A 118 -2.87 12.00 -12.84
N ALA A 119 -4.08 11.50 -12.57
CA ALA A 119 -5.33 12.20 -12.80
C ALA A 119 -5.51 13.36 -11.79
N ALA A 120 -4.71 14.41 -11.93
CA ALA A 120 -4.88 15.66 -11.21
C ALA A 120 -5.96 16.50 -11.91
N CYS A 121 -7.02 16.88 -11.20
CA CYS A 121 -7.92 17.95 -11.64
C CYS A 121 -7.29 19.31 -11.30
N GLU A 122 -6.78 20.03 -12.29
CA GLU A 122 -6.35 21.43 -12.15
C GLU A 122 -7.60 22.34 -12.07
N TYR A 123 -7.66 23.25 -11.08
CA TYR A 123 -8.70 24.28 -11.03
C TYR A 123 -8.04 25.67 -10.92
N ARG A 124 -8.42 26.57 -11.84
CA ARG A 124 -7.95 27.97 -11.90
C ARG A 124 -9.05 28.90 -11.37
N PHE A 125 -8.68 29.89 -10.56
CA PHE A 125 -9.61 30.89 -10.03
C PHE A 125 -10.06 31.87 -11.13
N SER A 126 -11.35 32.24 -11.11
CA SER A 126 -11.81 33.54 -11.57
C SER A 126 -13.01 33.97 -10.71
N VAL A 127 -12.93 35.17 -10.14
CA VAL A 127 -14.02 35.85 -9.40
C VAL A 127 -15.19 36.31 -10.28
N ASN A 128 -15.18 36.00 -11.58
CA ASN A 128 -16.30 36.27 -12.48
C ASN A 128 -16.34 35.25 -13.63
N PRO A 129 -17.53 34.92 -14.19
CA PRO A 129 -17.63 34.03 -15.34
C PRO A 129 -17.08 34.77 -16.57
N SER A 130 -15.82 34.52 -16.92
CA SER A 130 -15.23 35.07 -18.15
C SER A 130 -14.62 33.97 -19.00
N THR A 131 -15.04 34.00 -20.25
CA THR A 131 -14.58 33.18 -21.37
C THR A 131 -13.10 33.34 -21.62
N TRP A 132 -12.47 32.22 -22.00
CA TRP A 132 -11.06 32.08 -22.33
C TRP A 132 -10.68 33.05 -23.46
N ALA A 133 -9.80 34.00 -23.17
CA ALA A 133 -9.12 34.78 -24.18
C ALA A 133 -7.63 34.82 -23.87
N ASP A 134 -6.86 34.49 -24.90
CA ASP A 134 -5.41 34.42 -24.99
C ASP A 134 -4.72 35.73 -24.57
N GLY A 135 -3.62 35.60 -23.82
CA GLY A 135 -2.65 36.67 -23.60
C GLY A 135 -2.63 37.28 -22.19
N THR A 136 -1.68 36.81 -21.39
CA THR A 136 -1.26 37.29 -20.05
C THR A 136 -2.10 36.76 -18.89
N VAL A 137 -1.73 35.58 -18.39
CA VAL A 137 -2.33 34.98 -17.19
C VAL A 137 -1.71 35.64 -15.95
N ILE A 138 -2.54 36.31 -15.15
CA ILE A 138 -2.25 36.58 -13.74
C ILE A 138 -2.60 35.28 -13.01
N LEU A 139 -1.62 34.66 -12.36
CA LEU A 139 -1.75 33.36 -11.70
C LEU A 139 -2.18 33.57 -10.24
N ASP A 140 -3.42 33.22 -9.89
CA ASP A 140 -4.01 33.56 -8.59
C ASP A 140 -3.69 32.52 -7.48
N ALA A 141 -3.98 31.22 -7.64
CA ALA A 141 -3.60 30.16 -6.69
C ALA A 141 -3.75 28.77 -7.31
N ALA A 142 -2.86 27.82 -6.99
CA ALA A 142 -2.93 26.43 -7.47
C ALA A 142 -3.00 25.42 -6.30
N PHE A 143 -3.80 24.37 -6.47
CA PHE A 143 -3.84 23.22 -5.57
C PHE A 143 -3.92 21.91 -6.37
N ARG A 144 -3.49 20.81 -5.75
CA ARG A 144 -3.53 19.45 -6.30
C ARG A 144 -4.30 18.56 -5.32
N ALA A 145 -5.21 17.74 -5.82
CA ALA A 145 -5.83 16.67 -5.04
C ALA A 145 -5.28 15.33 -5.50
N PHE A 146 -4.93 14.47 -4.54
CA PHE A 146 -4.39 13.14 -4.82
C PHE A 146 -5.46 12.12 -4.49
N SER A 147 -5.86 11.36 -5.51
CA SER A 147 -6.71 10.22 -5.34
C SER A 147 -5.96 9.09 -4.67
N VAL A 148 -6.68 8.32 -3.87
CA VAL A 148 -6.31 6.92 -3.64
C VAL A 148 -6.61 6.22 -4.95
N PRO A 149 -5.66 5.49 -5.56
CA PRO A 149 -6.08 4.46 -6.49
C PRO A 149 -7.03 3.57 -5.68
N ASP A 150 -8.29 3.48 -6.11
CA ASP A 150 -9.12 2.36 -5.67
C ASP A 150 -8.24 1.13 -5.91
N ILE A 151 -7.98 0.31 -4.89
CA ILE A 151 -7.29 -0.98 -5.07
C ILE A 151 -8.32 -1.91 -5.72
N GLY A 152 -8.66 -1.57 -6.96
CA GLY A 152 -8.86 -2.53 -8.01
C GLY A 152 -7.47 -2.82 -8.58
N THR A 153 -7.14 -4.10 -8.62
CA THR A 153 -6.12 -4.63 -9.51
C THR A 153 -6.37 -4.12 -10.94
N THR A 154 -5.72 -3.03 -11.29
CA THR A 154 -5.53 -2.51 -12.66
C THR A 154 -4.17 -1.85 -12.56
N GLY A 155 -3.10 -2.44 -13.06
CA GLY A 155 -2.95 -2.81 -14.45
C GLY A 155 -1.68 -2.07 -14.88
N MET A 156 -0.81 -2.75 -15.59
CA MET A 156 0.51 -2.21 -15.88
C MET A 156 0.39 -1.01 -16.80
N SER A 157 0.65 0.21 -16.34
CA SER A 157 1.07 1.26 -17.28
C SER A 157 2.56 1.10 -17.61
N GLY A 158 2.88 -0.03 -18.24
CA GLY A 158 4.12 -0.28 -18.97
C GLY A 158 3.90 -0.15 -20.48
N GLY A 159 2.93 0.66 -20.92
CA GLY A 159 2.64 0.90 -22.33
C GLY A 159 3.75 1.70 -22.99
N VAL A 160 4.55 1.03 -23.81
CA VAL A 160 5.34 1.65 -24.87
C VAL A 160 4.34 2.26 -25.85
N ASP A 161 4.28 3.59 -25.86
CA ASP A 161 3.55 4.40 -26.84
C ASP A 161 3.98 3.98 -28.25
N GLN A 162 3.15 3.18 -28.93
CA GLN A 162 3.30 2.92 -30.36
C GLN A 162 2.78 4.14 -31.10
N ILE A 163 3.65 4.70 -31.94
CA ILE A 163 3.38 5.32 -33.24
C ILE A 163 2.05 6.10 -33.32
N PRO A 164 2.05 7.42 -33.55
CA PRO A 164 0.87 8.29 -33.44
C PRO A 164 -0.42 7.67 -34.02
N GLY A 165 -1.34 7.19 -33.15
CA GLY A 165 -2.69 6.78 -33.54
C GLY A 165 -3.29 5.50 -32.94
N ALA A 166 -2.66 4.78 -32.01
CA ALA A 166 -3.25 3.58 -31.37
C ALA A 166 -3.52 3.80 -29.87
N THR A 167 -4.76 3.58 -29.44
CA THR A 167 -5.24 3.85 -28.07
C THR A 167 -5.79 2.58 -27.41
N GLU A 168 -5.13 1.44 -27.56
CA GLU A 168 -5.57 0.21 -26.88
C GLU A 168 -4.39 -0.48 -26.20
N ASP A 169 -4.57 -0.72 -24.91
CA ASP A 169 -3.72 -1.59 -24.12
C ASP A 169 -4.05 -3.04 -24.49
N LEU A 170 -3.04 -3.83 -24.85
CA LEU A 170 -3.25 -5.19 -25.34
C LEU A 170 -3.34 -6.20 -24.21
N MET A 171 -2.54 -6.03 -23.15
CA MET A 171 -2.51 -6.95 -22.03
C MET A 171 -1.87 -6.34 -20.78
N ASP A 172 -2.42 -6.70 -19.63
CA ASP A 172 -1.90 -6.45 -18.30
C ASP A 172 -1.11 -7.67 -17.81
N VAL A 173 0.10 -7.46 -17.29
CA VAL A 173 0.86 -8.51 -16.60
C VAL A 173 1.00 -8.15 -15.12
N VAL A 174 0.52 -8.97 -14.22
CA VAL A 174 0.61 -8.68 -12.78
C VAL A 174 1.43 -9.75 -12.08
N ALA A 175 2.03 -9.40 -10.95
CA ALA A 175 2.75 -10.37 -10.15
C ALA A 175 1.76 -11.40 -9.59
N ALA A 176 2.15 -12.68 -9.60
CA ALA A 176 1.30 -13.77 -9.13
C ALA A 176 0.90 -13.63 -7.64
N THR A 177 1.71 -12.93 -6.85
CA THR A 177 1.39 -12.60 -5.45
C THR A 177 1.84 -11.18 -5.12
N PRO A 178 1.14 -10.48 -4.20
CA PRO A 178 1.61 -9.20 -3.68
C PRO A 178 2.96 -9.34 -2.95
N GLY A 179 3.85 -8.36 -3.14
CA GLY A 179 5.08 -8.27 -2.38
C GLY A 179 6.15 -7.43 -3.05
N THR A 180 7.16 -7.03 -2.28
CA THR A 180 8.30 -6.23 -2.76
C THR A 180 9.19 -6.97 -3.76
N TRP A 181 9.10 -8.31 -3.81
CA TRP A 181 9.79 -9.14 -4.79
C TRP A 181 9.35 -8.84 -6.24
N ALA A 182 8.09 -8.46 -6.45
CA ALA A 182 7.53 -8.15 -7.76
C ALA A 182 8.27 -7.00 -8.45
N ASN A 183 8.78 -6.03 -7.69
CA ASN A 183 9.58 -4.90 -8.20
C ASN A 183 10.87 -5.35 -8.90
N GLY A 184 11.34 -6.56 -8.59
CA GLY A 184 12.52 -7.15 -9.21
C GLY A 184 12.26 -7.79 -10.57
N VAL A 185 11.00 -8.08 -10.90
CA VAL A 185 10.57 -8.88 -12.04
C VAL A 185 10.48 -8.05 -13.31
N LYS A 186 10.99 -8.61 -14.40
CA LYS A 186 10.90 -8.06 -15.75
C LYS A 186 10.36 -9.09 -16.71
N VAL A 187 9.52 -8.63 -17.63
CA VAL A 187 8.91 -9.42 -18.69
C VAL A 187 9.52 -9.00 -20.00
N LEU A 188 10.15 -9.93 -20.70
CA LEU A 188 10.77 -9.70 -22.00
C LEU A 188 9.87 -10.28 -23.09
N ILE A 189 9.39 -9.42 -23.98
CA ILE A 189 8.63 -9.80 -25.17
C ILE A 189 9.56 -9.72 -26.37
N SER A 190 9.60 -10.80 -27.16
CA SER A 190 10.44 -10.88 -28.36
C SER A 190 9.74 -11.64 -29.48
N GLU A 191 10.15 -11.35 -30.72
CA GLU A 191 9.73 -12.14 -31.88
C GLU A 191 10.07 -13.61 -31.69
N THR A 192 9.10 -14.47 -31.99
CA THR A 192 9.35 -15.91 -31.96
C THR A 192 10.21 -16.33 -33.14
N ASN A 193 11.21 -17.17 -32.87
CA ASN A 193 12.07 -17.76 -33.90
C ASN A 193 11.70 -19.22 -34.19
N ALA A 194 10.58 -19.72 -33.65
CA ALA A 194 10.20 -21.11 -33.84
C ALA A 194 9.71 -21.37 -35.27
N LEU A 195 10.19 -22.46 -35.85
CA LEU A 195 9.82 -22.84 -37.21
C LEU A 195 8.36 -23.29 -37.24
N GLY A 196 7.53 -22.59 -38.01
CA GLY A 196 6.10 -22.90 -38.15
C GLY A 196 5.20 -22.29 -37.06
N ALA A 197 5.70 -21.29 -36.34
CA ALA A 197 4.88 -20.52 -35.39
C ALA A 197 3.65 -19.89 -36.09
N PRO A 198 2.51 -19.76 -35.38
CA PRO A 198 1.37 -18.99 -35.86
C PRO A 198 1.75 -17.57 -36.27
N ALA A 199 1.01 -16.97 -37.21
CA ALA A 199 1.10 -15.53 -37.44
C ALA A 199 0.76 -14.79 -36.14
N ALA A 200 1.44 -13.68 -35.84
CA ALA A 200 1.31 -12.93 -34.58
C ALA A 200 1.83 -13.64 -33.31
N ALA A 201 2.56 -14.76 -33.43
CA ALA A 201 3.17 -15.42 -32.28
C ALA A 201 4.43 -14.70 -31.78
N PHE A 202 4.60 -14.66 -30.46
CA PHE A 202 5.75 -14.07 -29.79
C PHE A 202 6.23 -14.97 -28.64
N ASP A 203 7.43 -14.68 -28.15
CA ASP A 203 8.03 -15.36 -27.01
C ASP A 203 8.05 -14.40 -25.81
N VAL A 204 7.73 -14.94 -24.63
CA VAL A 204 7.75 -14.25 -23.35
C VAL A 204 8.79 -14.89 -22.44
N ALA A 205 9.70 -14.10 -21.89
CA ALA A 205 10.64 -14.56 -20.88
C ALA A 205 10.51 -13.72 -19.61
N VAL A 206 10.49 -14.37 -18.45
CA VAL A 206 10.42 -13.71 -17.15
C VAL A 206 11.81 -13.72 -16.52
N ASP A 207 12.33 -12.53 -16.23
CA ASP A 207 13.58 -12.32 -15.50
C ASP A 207 13.24 -11.87 -14.08
N ALA A 208 13.78 -12.55 -13.07
CA ALA A 208 13.57 -12.20 -11.69
C ALA A 208 14.88 -12.22 -10.90
N VAL A 209 14.88 -11.52 -9.77
CA VAL A 209 15.99 -11.56 -8.82
C VAL A 209 15.99 -12.90 -8.10
N VAL A 210 17.05 -13.69 -8.28
CA VAL A 210 17.17 -15.06 -7.75
C VAL A 210 17.91 -15.15 -6.42
N ASP A 211 18.45 -14.03 -5.93
CA ASP A 211 19.08 -13.94 -4.61
C ASP A 211 19.13 -12.49 -4.07
N GLN A 212 19.44 -12.34 -2.79
CA GLN A 212 19.61 -11.01 -2.16
C GLN A 212 20.85 -10.25 -2.64
N SER A 213 21.70 -10.83 -3.50
CA SER A 213 22.81 -10.11 -4.13
C SER A 213 22.37 -9.30 -5.35
N GLY A 214 21.10 -9.44 -5.76
CA GLY A 214 20.55 -8.79 -6.93
C GLY A 214 20.89 -9.51 -8.24
N ALA A 215 21.35 -10.77 -8.16
CA ALA A 215 21.57 -11.57 -9.36
C ALA A 215 20.24 -11.83 -10.06
N ARG A 216 20.25 -11.63 -11.37
CA ARG A 216 19.08 -11.75 -12.24
C ARG A 216 19.28 -12.88 -13.21
N GLU A 217 18.26 -13.73 -13.31
CA GLU A 217 18.25 -14.85 -14.23
C GLU A 217 16.86 -14.96 -14.87
N VAL A 218 16.82 -15.48 -16.09
CA VAL A 218 15.56 -15.84 -16.74
C VAL A 218 15.01 -17.08 -16.03
N VAL A 219 13.97 -16.88 -15.22
CA VAL A 219 13.34 -17.91 -14.39
C VAL A 219 12.33 -18.72 -15.19
N GLU A 220 11.64 -18.10 -16.14
CA GLU A 220 10.58 -18.75 -16.93
C GLU A 220 10.64 -18.30 -18.39
N ARG A 221 10.20 -19.18 -19.31
CA ARG A 221 10.11 -18.86 -20.73
C ARG A 221 8.92 -19.57 -21.36
N PHE A 222 8.10 -18.79 -22.04
CA PHE A 222 6.95 -19.22 -22.82
C PHE A 222 7.22 -18.88 -24.29
N VAL A 223 7.10 -19.88 -25.16
CA VAL A 223 7.45 -19.76 -26.58
C VAL A 223 6.20 -19.95 -27.41
N ASN A 224 6.07 -19.20 -28.51
CA ASN A 224 4.94 -19.25 -29.44
C ASN A 224 3.57 -18.94 -28.79
N VAL A 225 3.51 -17.95 -27.92
CA VAL A 225 2.23 -17.49 -27.35
C VAL A 225 1.56 -16.48 -28.29
N VAL A 226 0.24 -16.37 -28.20
CA VAL A 226 -0.59 -15.44 -28.98
C VAL A 226 -1.64 -14.77 -28.10
N LEU A 227 -2.13 -13.59 -28.52
CA LEU A 227 -3.24 -12.90 -27.84
C LEU A 227 -4.63 -13.40 -28.26
N ASP A 228 -4.74 -14.21 -29.31
CA ASP A 228 -6.01 -14.76 -29.78
C ASP A 228 -6.59 -15.81 -28.82
N SER A 229 -7.71 -15.47 -28.17
CA SER A 229 -8.44 -16.33 -27.22
C SER A 229 -8.94 -17.67 -27.80
N THR A 230 -9.00 -17.80 -29.13
CA THR A 230 -9.43 -19.05 -29.80
C THR A 230 -8.27 -20.05 -29.97
N SER A 231 -7.03 -19.62 -29.77
CA SER A 231 -5.84 -20.43 -29.90
C SER A 231 -5.55 -21.25 -28.65
N ASP A 232 -5.08 -22.48 -28.82
CA ASP A 232 -4.53 -23.27 -27.70
C ASP A 232 -3.26 -22.65 -27.11
N ARG A 233 -2.63 -21.70 -27.82
CA ARG A 233 -1.46 -20.93 -27.39
C ARG A 233 -1.81 -19.55 -26.84
N TYR A 234 -3.08 -19.33 -26.51
CA TYR A 234 -3.52 -18.09 -25.88
C TYR A 234 -2.73 -17.82 -24.59
N ILE A 235 -2.13 -16.63 -24.49
CA ILE A 235 -1.12 -16.32 -23.47
C ILE A 235 -1.64 -16.52 -22.04
N GLU A 236 -2.85 -16.09 -21.70
CA GLU A 236 -3.40 -16.25 -20.35
C GLU A 236 -3.44 -17.73 -19.97
N LYS A 237 -4.00 -18.56 -20.86
CA LYS A 237 -4.11 -20.00 -20.66
C LYS A 237 -2.74 -20.66 -20.50
N VAL A 238 -1.76 -20.26 -21.31
CA VAL A 238 -0.40 -20.82 -21.24
C VAL A 238 0.30 -20.44 -19.94
N ILE A 239 0.12 -19.21 -19.47
CA ILE A 239 0.75 -18.72 -18.23
C ILE A 239 0.06 -19.29 -16.99
N GLU A 240 -1.27 -19.40 -16.98
CA GLU A 240 -2.02 -19.85 -15.80
C GLU A 240 -2.10 -21.37 -15.64
N GLU A 241 -2.29 -22.10 -16.75
CA GLU A 241 -2.48 -23.56 -16.72
C GLU A 241 -1.20 -24.32 -17.13
N GLY A 242 -0.31 -23.68 -17.89
CA GLY A 242 0.79 -24.35 -18.56
C GLY A 242 0.32 -25.21 -19.74
N ILE A 243 1.26 -25.80 -20.47
CA ILE A 243 0.99 -26.80 -21.50
C ILE A 243 1.64 -28.11 -21.08
N ARG A 244 0.79 -29.11 -20.86
CA ARG A 244 1.22 -30.44 -20.41
C ARG A 244 2.31 -31.02 -21.31
N GLY A 245 3.49 -31.23 -20.72
CA GLY A 245 4.64 -31.83 -21.41
C GLY A 245 5.52 -30.84 -22.16
N GLU A 246 5.23 -29.53 -22.08
CA GLU A 246 6.05 -28.48 -22.69
C GLU A 246 6.50 -27.42 -21.67
N VAL A 247 5.55 -26.80 -20.96
CA VAL A 247 5.80 -25.72 -20.00
C VAL A 247 4.84 -25.83 -18.83
N GLU A 248 5.35 -25.64 -17.62
CA GLU A 248 4.52 -25.55 -16.41
C GLU A 248 3.86 -24.17 -16.34
N LYS A 249 2.86 -24.02 -15.47
CA LYS A 249 2.30 -22.70 -15.17
C LYS A 249 3.35 -21.76 -14.58
N SER A 250 3.13 -20.46 -14.75
CA SER A 250 3.94 -19.39 -14.16
C SER A 250 3.77 -19.34 -12.64
N GLU A 251 4.88 -19.12 -11.92
CA GLU A 251 4.92 -18.84 -10.49
C GLU A 251 5.12 -17.35 -10.18
N TYR A 252 5.47 -16.54 -11.20
CA TYR A 252 5.88 -15.14 -11.02
C TYR A 252 4.85 -14.14 -11.56
N ILE A 253 4.16 -14.47 -12.64
CA ILE A 253 3.24 -13.56 -13.33
C ILE A 253 1.88 -14.21 -13.62
N THR A 254 0.84 -13.38 -13.68
CA THR A 254 -0.44 -13.65 -14.34
C THR A 254 -0.68 -12.59 -15.41
N VAL A 255 -1.48 -12.91 -16.42
CA VAL A 255 -1.74 -12.02 -17.56
C VAL A 255 -3.23 -11.94 -17.80
N ASP A 256 -3.71 -10.73 -18.03
CA ASP A 256 -5.06 -10.43 -18.50
C ASP A 256 -4.93 -9.73 -19.87
N VAL A 257 -5.59 -10.24 -20.90
CA VAL A 257 -5.57 -9.73 -22.27
C VAL A 257 -6.78 -8.84 -22.48
N ASN A 258 -6.50 -7.59 -22.84
CA ASN A 258 -7.49 -6.54 -23.01
C ASN A 258 -7.94 -6.42 -24.48
N ALA A 259 -7.07 -6.76 -25.44
CA ALA A 259 -7.37 -6.72 -26.87
C ALA A 259 -6.46 -7.65 -27.70
N ASP A 260 -6.96 -8.10 -28.85
CA ASP A 260 -6.18 -8.84 -29.84
C ASP A 260 -5.17 -7.91 -30.56
N GLY A 261 -3.95 -8.39 -30.80
CA GLY A 261 -2.94 -7.63 -31.53
C GLY A 261 -1.55 -8.26 -31.51
N ASP A 262 -0.58 -7.52 -32.05
CA ASP A 262 0.85 -7.84 -31.97
C ASP A 262 1.50 -6.99 -30.88
N PRO A 263 1.97 -7.58 -29.76
CA PRO A 263 2.64 -6.81 -28.72
C PRO A 263 3.97 -6.26 -29.23
N THR A 264 4.37 -5.12 -28.66
CA THR A 264 5.67 -4.52 -28.99
C THR A 264 6.79 -5.33 -28.33
N ASN A 265 7.87 -5.57 -29.06
CA ASN A 265 9.06 -6.21 -28.48
C ASN A 265 9.72 -5.25 -27.49
N GLY A 266 10.06 -5.75 -26.30
CA GLY A 266 10.61 -4.91 -25.26
C GLY A 266 10.82 -5.63 -23.94
N THR A 267 11.45 -4.91 -23.02
CA THR A 267 11.51 -5.29 -21.60
C THR A 267 10.52 -4.42 -20.84
N TYR A 268 9.63 -5.07 -20.12
CA TYR A 268 8.58 -4.47 -19.31
C TYR A 268 8.87 -4.75 -17.84
N GLU A 269 8.73 -3.76 -16.98
CA GLU A 269 8.96 -3.90 -15.53
C GLU A 269 7.61 -3.95 -14.81
N LEU A 270 7.42 -4.88 -13.87
CA LEU A 270 6.14 -5.03 -13.15
C LEU A 270 5.92 -3.97 -12.08
N GLY A 271 6.99 -3.35 -11.57
CA GLY A 271 6.92 -2.34 -10.52
C GLY A 271 7.69 -1.09 -10.92
N ALA A 272 7.01 -0.11 -11.50
CA ALA A 272 7.57 1.23 -11.63
C ALA A 272 7.51 1.92 -10.25
N LEU A 273 8.56 2.66 -9.89
CA LEU A 273 8.61 3.44 -8.64
C LEU A 273 7.39 4.38 -8.55
N GLY A 274 6.48 4.17 -7.60
CA GLY A 274 5.24 4.95 -7.48
C GLY A 274 4.05 4.16 -6.94
N ALA A 275 2.87 4.39 -7.53
CA ALA A 275 1.62 3.72 -7.12
C ALA A 275 1.57 2.23 -7.46
N ASP A 276 2.38 1.80 -8.44
CA ASP A 276 2.43 0.43 -8.96
C ASP A 276 3.57 -0.40 -8.34
N GLU A 277 4.23 0.11 -7.29
CA GLU A 277 5.26 -0.65 -6.61
C GLU A 277 4.63 -1.80 -5.81
N GLY A 278 5.19 -2.99 -5.97
CA GLY A 278 4.89 -4.14 -5.13
C GLY A 278 5.21 -3.83 -3.67
N ARG A 279 4.20 -3.94 -2.80
CA ARG A 279 4.33 -3.76 -1.35
C ARG A 279 3.97 -5.06 -0.64
N ASP A 280 4.69 -5.35 0.43
CA ASP A 280 4.46 -6.50 1.32
C ASP A 280 3.67 -6.12 2.58
N GLY A 281 3.29 -4.85 2.71
CA GLY A 281 2.54 -4.34 3.85
C GLY A 281 3.32 -4.28 5.16
N ILE A 282 4.64 -4.54 5.16
CA ILE A 282 5.45 -4.52 6.39
C ILE A 282 5.79 -3.10 6.85
N THR A 283 5.97 -2.19 5.88
CA THR A 283 6.34 -0.80 6.13
C THR A 283 5.21 -0.09 6.86
N GLY A 284 5.49 0.41 8.06
CA GLY A 284 4.52 1.16 8.85
C GLY A 284 3.67 0.34 9.81
N ILE A 285 3.85 -1.00 9.88
CA ILE A 285 3.18 -1.81 10.90
C ILE A 285 3.56 -1.33 12.29
N GLN A 286 2.54 -1.10 13.12
CA GLN A 286 2.65 -0.69 14.50
C GLN A 286 2.24 -1.82 15.44
N THR A 287 2.62 -1.68 16.72
CA THR A 287 2.20 -2.59 17.80
C THR A 287 0.68 -2.77 17.84
N THR A 288 -0.09 -1.71 17.55
CA THR A 288 -1.55 -1.72 17.53
C THR A 288 -2.15 -2.61 16.45
N ASP A 289 -1.44 -2.85 15.34
CA ASP A 289 -1.95 -3.70 14.26
C ASP A 289 -1.93 -5.18 14.64
N TYR A 290 -0.91 -5.60 15.40
CA TYR A 290 -0.85 -6.95 15.96
C TYR A 290 -1.92 -7.19 17.02
N ILE A 291 -2.16 -6.22 17.90
CA ILE A 291 -3.21 -6.31 18.93
C ILE A 291 -4.59 -6.29 18.25
N GLY A 292 -4.75 -5.36 17.30
CA GLY A 292 -5.97 -5.13 16.57
C GLY A 292 -7.05 -4.39 17.36
N SER A 293 -8.15 -4.08 16.68
CA SER A 293 -9.32 -3.44 17.25
C SER A 293 -10.60 -4.12 16.77
N VAL A 294 -11.72 -3.82 17.43
CA VAL A 294 -13.05 -4.25 17.00
C VAL A 294 -13.84 -3.01 16.60
N SER A 295 -14.24 -2.94 15.34
CA SER A 295 -15.11 -1.89 14.81
C SER A 295 -16.34 -2.53 14.17
N GLY A 296 -17.47 -2.46 14.88
CA GLY A 296 -18.71 -3.11 14.49
C GLY A 296 -18.56 -4.63 14.39
N VAL A 297 -18.69 -5.19 13.19
CA VAL A 297 -18.56 -6.63 12.92
C VAL A 297 -17.15 -7.05 12.50
N SER A 298 -16.27 -6.08 12.21
CA SER A 298 -14.90 -6.32 11.77
C SER A 298 -13.95 -6.26 12.95
N ALA A 299 -13.05 -7.23 13.03
CA ALA A 299 -11.98 -7.27 14.02
C ALA A 299 -10.65 -7.55 13.32
N THR A 300 -9.59 -6.91 13.78
CA THR A 300 -8.23 -7.03 13.21
C THR A 300 -7.27 -7.66 14.23
N GLY A 301 -6.06 -8.01 13.80
CA GLY A 301 -5.00 -8.55 14.66
C GLY A 301 -5.44 -9.73 15.53
N LEU A 302 -5.00 -9.74 16.79
CA LEU A 302 -5.40 -10.74 17.78
C LEU A 302 -6.89 -10.68 18.15
N LYS A 303 -7.53 -9.51 18.03
CA LYS A 303 -8.99 -9.39 18.28
C LYS A 303 -9.83 -10.15 17.25
N ALA A 304 -9.33 -10.36 16.03
CA ALA A 304 -10.03 -11.13 15.01
C ALA A 304 -10.28 -12.59 15.42
N VAL A 305 -9.33 -13.15 16.17
CA VAL A 305 -9.34 -14.56 16.59
C VAL A 305 -9.80 -14.74 18.04
N GLU A 306 -10.27 -13.69 18.70
CA GLU A 306 -10.67 -13.75 20.11
C GLU A 306 -11.98 -14.53 20.33
N ASN A 307 -12.83 -14.67 19.30
CA ASN A 307 -14.10 -15.41 19.40
C ASN A 307 -13.94 -16.87 18.96
N ALA A 308 -14.07 -17.80 19.92
CA ALA A 308 -13.98 -19.24 19.69
C ALA A 308 -15.09 -19.81 18.79
N GLU A 309 -16.26 -19.17 18.72
CA GLU A 309 -17.35 -19.61 17.84
C GLU A 309 -17.10 -19.25 16.37
N LYS A 310 -16.22 -18.27 16.11
CA LYS A 310 -15.89 -17.83 14.74
C LYS A 310 -14.67 -18.54 14.17
N VAL A 311 -13.66 -18.80 15.01
CA VAL A 311 -12.39 -19.39 14.57
C VAL A 311 -11.94 -20.42 15.59
N GLU A 312 -11.73 -21.64 15.11
CA GLU A 312 -11.24 -22.78 15.87
C GLU A 312 -9.74 -22.97 15.65
N PHE A 313 -8.96 -22.98 16.74
CA PHE A 313 -7.53 -23.28 16.73
C PHE A 313 -7.09 -23.68 18.14
N ASN A 314 -6.06 -24.52 18.23
CA ASN A 314 -5.51 -24.96 19.51
C ASN A 314 -4.22 -24.21 19.89
N VAL A 315 -3.47 -23.69 18.91
CA VAL A 315 -2.20 -23.00 19.14
C VAL A 315 -2.27 -21.59 18.57
N LEU A 316 -1.84 -20.60 19.36
CA LEU A 316 -1.77 -19.20 18.98
C LEU A 316 -0.34 -18.68 19.16
N ALA A 317 0.20 -18.00 18.15
CA ALA A 317 1.53 -17.43 18.21
C ALA A 317 1.58 -16.12 17.40
N VAL A 318 2.43 -15.19 17.82
CA VAL A 318 2.82 -14.01 17.03
C VAL A 318 4.35 -14.07 16.86
N PRO A 319 4.85 -14.88 15.91
CA PRO A 319 6.25 -15.25 15.88
C PRO A 319 7.18 -14.05 15.70
N GLY A 320 8.19 -13.93 16.55
CA GLY A 320 9.23 -12.89 16.43
C GLY A 320 8.82 -11.47 16.88
N VAL A 321 7.56 -11.25 17.25
CA VAL A 321 7.10 -9.96 17.80
C VAL A 321 7.22 -10.00 19.32
N VAL A 322 8.10 -9.15 19.87
CA VAL A 322 8.53 -9.23 21.28
C VAL A 322 8.08 -8.04 22.13
N HIS A 323 7.19 -7.22 21.59
CA HIS A 323 6.67 -6.04 22.28
C HIS A 323 5.73 -6.46 23.41
N LYS A 324 5.92 -5.91 24.63
CA LYS A 324 5.12 -6.28 25.81
C LYS A 324 3.61 -6.23 25.56
N ASP A 325 3.10 -5.18 24.91
CA ASP A 325 1.67 -5.01 24.69
C ASP A 325 1.08 -6.09 23.77
N VAL A 326 1.88 -6.60 22.82
CA VAL A 326 1.45 -7.70 21.94
C VAL A 326 1.45 -9.01 22.71
N ILE A 327 2.46 -9.24 23.56
CA ILE A 327 2.55 -10.45 24.40
C ILE A 327 1.41 -10.46 25.43
N ASP A 328 1.14 -9.33 26.08
CA ASP A 328 0.03 -9.17 27.02
C ASP A 328 -1.32 -9.41 26.32
N ALA A 329 -1.51 -8.88 25.10
CA ALA A 329 -2.69 -9.14 24.29
C ALA A 329 -2.82 -10.61 23.85
N LEU A 330 -1.71 -11.26 23.52
CA LEU A 330 -1.64 -12.67 23.15
C LEU A 330 -2.08 -13.55 24.34
N HIS A 331 -1.54 -13.29 25.54
CA HIS A 331 -1.95 -13.98 26.76
C HIS A 331 -3.41 -13.75 27.08
N ALA A 332 -3.87 -12.49 27.07
CA ALA A 332 -5.26 -12.15 27.36
C ALA A 332 -6.24 -12.82 26.39
N THR A 333 -5.86 -12.98 25.12
CA THR A 333 -6.67 -13.66 24.10
C THR A 333 -6.77 -15.17 24.41
N ALA A 334 -5.65 -15.82 24.73
CA ALA A 334 -5.65 -17.24 25.09
C ALA A 334 -6.44 -17.50 26.38
N GLU A 335 -6.28 -16.66 27.40
CA GLU A 335 -7.02 -16.73 28.67
C GLU A 335 -8.52 -16.54 28.49
N LYS A 336 -8.92 -15.57 27.65
CA LYS A 336 -10.33 -15.29 27.39
C LYS A 336 -11.02 -16.45 26.67
N ARG A 337 -10.33 -17.10 25.74
CA ARG A 337 -10.89 -18.24 25.00
C ARG A 337 -10.87 -19.53 25.81
N ALA A 338 -9.81 -19.74 26.60
CA ALA A 338 -9.56 -20.93 27.42
C ALA A 338 -9.55 -22.27 26.63
N ASP A 339 -9.39 -22.21 25.30
CA ASP A 339 -9.38 -23.36 24.39
C ASP A 339 -8.09 -23.48 23.55
N CYS A 340 -7.10 -22.61 23.80
CA CYS A 340 -5.85 -22.58 23.07
C CYS A 340 -4.65 -22.28 23.99
N ILE A 341 -3.45 -22.59 23.49
CA ILE A 341 -2.18 -22.22 24.12
C ILE A 341 -1.47 -21.14 23.30
N ALA A 342 -1.04 -20.07 23.99
CA ALA A 342 -0.19 -19.03 23.43
C ALA A 342 1.29 -19.44 23.48
N LEU A 343 2.03 -19.18 22.40
CA LEU A 343 3.47 -19.41 22.32
C LEU A 343 4.22 -18.08 22.16
N PRO A 344 4.50 -17.34 23.26
CA PRO A 344 5.33 -16.16 23.20
C PRO A 344 6.81 -16.53 22.97
N ASP A 345 7.49 -15.72 22.16
CA ASP A 345 8.94 -15.84 21.92
C ASP A 345 9.69 -14.71 22.62
N PRO A 346 10.81 -15.00 23.31
CA PRO A 346 11.69 -13.95 23.82
C PRO A 346 12.54 -13.34 22.69
N PRO A 347 13.08 -12.12 22.88
CA PRO A 347 13.96 -11.45 21.91
C PRO A 347 15.13 -12.29 21.43
N PHE A 348 15.49 -12.11 20.15
CA PHE A 348 16.66 -12.74 19.56
C PHE A 348 17.95 -12.28 20.25
N GLY A 349 18.90 -13.21 20.45
CA GLY A 349 20.23 -12.91 20.98
C GLY A 349 20.37 -12.89 22.50
N LEU A 350 19.28 -13.11 23.25
CA LEU A 350 19.36 -13.19 24.72
C LEU A 350 20.04 -14.47 25.21
N THR A 351 20.89 -14.31 26.22
CA THR A 351 21.43 -15.42 26.99
C THR A 351 20.35 -16.05 27.88
N LYS A 352 20.60 -17.27 28.35
CA LYS A 352 19.68 -17.96 29.28
C LYS A 352 19.32 -17.09 30.51
N ALA A 353 20.29 -16.36 31.06
CA ALA A 353 20.06 -15.51 32.24
C ALA A 353 19.13 -14.35 31.89
N GLU A 354 19.37 -13.67 30.77
CA GLU A 354 18.54 -12.57 30.30
C GLU A 354 17.12 -13.03 29.93
N VAL A 355 16.94 -14.24 29.38
CA VAL A 355 15.60 -14.80 29.12
C VAL A 355 14.83 -15.02 30.44
N ILE A 356 15.50 -15.47 31.49
CA ILE A 356 14.87 -15.62 32.82
C ILE A 356 14.48 -14.25 33.38
N GLU A 357 15.34 -13.24 33.25
CA GLU A 357 15.05 -11.87 33.67
C GLU A 357 13.91 -11.25 32.86
N TRP A 358 13.86 -11.50 31.55
CA TRP A 358 12.81 -11.04 30.65
C TRP A 358 11.45 -11.65 31.00
N HIS A 359 11.41 -12.97 31.23
CA HIS A 359 10.20 -13.68 31.64
C HIS A 359 9.66 -13.20 32.99
N ASN A 360 10.56 -12.89 33.93
CA ASN A 360 10.21 -12.37 35.25
C ASN A 360 9.90 -10.86 35.26
N GLY A 361 9.97 -10.18 34.11
CA GLY A 361 9.68 -8.75 33.97
C GLY A 361 10.71 -7.83 34.64
N VAL A 362 11.96 -8.27 34.79
CA VAL A 362 13.04 -7.53 35.46
C VAL A 362 14.18 -7.11 34.52
N LEU A 363 14.10 -7.45 33.23
CA LEU A 363 15.10 -7.06 32.24
C LEU A 363 14.83 -5.65 31.67
N PHE A 364 15.11 -4.62 32.48
CA PHE A 364 14.85 -3.22 32.13
C PHE A 364 15.79 -2.64 31.05
N THR A 365 16.82 -3.38 30.64
CA THR A 365 17.78 -2.94 29.61
C THR A 365 17.21 -3.03 28.20
N LEU A 366 16.12 -3.80 27.99
CA LEU A 366 15.45 -3.94 26.72
C LEU A 366 14.20 -3.04 26.66
N PRO A 367 14.13 -2.11 25.69
CA PRO A 367 12.90 -1.39 25.40
C PRO A 367 11.74 -2.37 25.12
N ASN A 368 10.56 -2.05 25.64
CA ASN A 368 9.33 -2.82 25.43
C ASN A 368 9.36 -4.26 25.97
N ALA A 369 10.30 -4.60 26.84
CA ALA A 369 10.26 -5.85 27.60
C ALA A 369 9.06 -5.88 28.57
N PRO A 370 8.58 -7.08 28.94
CA PRO A 370 7.58 -7.23 29.99
C PRO A 370 8.00 -6.51 31.27
N THR A 371 7.05 -5.82 31.91
CA THR A 371 7.26 -5.13 33.20
C THR A 371 6.72 -5.91 34.40
N ALA A 372 6.14 -7.09 34.13
CA ALA A 372 5.60 -8.02 35.10
C ALA A 372 5.97 -9.44 34.69
N VAL A 373 5.87 -10.38 35.62
CA VAL A 373 6.08 -11.79 35.33
C VAL A 373 5.03 -12.28 34.33
N LEU A 374 5.48 -13.01 33.32
CA LEU A 374 4.62 -13.68 32.34
C LEU A 374 4.13 -15.01 32.93
N ASP A 375 3.12 -14.95 33.81
CA ASP A 375 2.61 -16.12 34.53
C ASP A 375 1.16 -16.42 34.12
N THR A 376 0.97 -17.41 33.26
CA THR A 376 -0.35 -17.90 32.86
C THR A 376 -0.30 -19.38 32.48
N SER A 377 -1.35 -20.13 32.80
CA SER A 377 -1.47 -21.55 32.41
C SER A 377 -1.81 -21.74 30.93
N TYR A 378 -2.18 -20.66 30.23
CA TYR A 378 -2.58 -20.68 28.82
C TYR A 378 -1.45 -20.27 27.88
N ALA A 379 -0.21 -20.16 28.36
CA ALA A 379 0.95 -19.85 27.53
C ALA A 379 2.15 -20.74 27.86
N ALA A 380 2.97 -21.00 26.85
CA ALA A 380 4.24 -21.69 26.99
C ALA A 380 5.35 -20.90 26.30
N LEU A 381 6.32 -20.40 27.06
CA LEU A 381 7.45 -19.66 26.54
C LEU A 381 8.36 -20.57 25.69
N THR A 382 8.58 -20.19 24.43
CA THR A 382 9.40 -20.97 23.48
C THR A 382 10.77 -20.32 23.27
N TRP A 383 11.84 -21.05 23.59
CA TRP A 383 13.24 -20.66 23.37
C TRP A 383 14.09 -21.92 23.08
N SER A 384 15.11 -21.91 22.21
CA SER A 384 15.79 -20.78 21.56
C SER A 384 15.50 -20.65 20.06
N TRP A 385 15.82 -19.48 19.50
CA TRP A 385 15.81 -19.23 18.06
C TRP A 385 16.63 -20.27 17.29
N SER A 386 16.12 -20.67 16.13
CA SER A 386 16.71 -21.73 15.31
C SER A 386 17.22 -21.17 13.99
N ARG A 387 18.42 -21.59 13.58
CA ARG A 387 19.01 -21.18 12.30
C ARG A 387 18.65 -22.18 11.22
N VAL A 388 18.03 -21.71 10.15
CA VAL A 388 17.58 -22.52 9.00
C VAL A 388 18.19 -21.96 7.72
N TYR A 389 18.50 -22.85 6.77
CA TYR A 389 18.91 -22.44 5.43
C TYR A 389 17.69 -22.12 4.59
N ASP A 390 17.56 -20.87 4.18
CA ASP A 390 16.55 -20.40 3.25
C ASP A 390 17.01 -20.74 1.82
N THR A 391 16.27 -21.61 1.15
CA THR A 391 16.57 -22.05 -0.22
C THR A 391 16.28 -20.98 -1.26
N TYR A 392 15.40 -20.02 -0.98
CA TYR A 392 15.06 -18.93 -1.89
C TYR A 392 16.16 -17.88 -1.88
N ASN A 393 16.54 -17.40 -0.69
CA ASN A 393 17.58 -16.38 -0.55
C ASN A 393 19.01 -16.95 -0.49
N LYS A 394 19.16 -18.27 -0.51
CA LYS A 394 20.44 -19.02 -0.46
C LYS A 394 21.31 -18.69 0.76
N GLN A 395 20.70 -18.36 1.90
CA GLN A 395 21.39 -17.92 3.11
C GLN A 395 20.84 -18.57 4.39
N ASN A 396 21.60 -18.51 5.47
CA ASN A 396 21.12 -18.97 6.77
C ASN A 396 20.42 -17.83 7.51
N ILE A 397 19.13 -18.01 7.81
CA ILE A 397 18.31 -17.05 8.54
C ILE A 397 17.96 -17.61 9.94
N TRP A 398 17.72 -16.70 10.89
CA TRP A 398 17.24 -17.06 12.21
C TRP A 398 15.73 -16.91 12.26
N LEU A 399 15.05 -17.97 12.68
CA LEU A 399 13.60 -18.01 12.77
C LEU A 399 13.15 -18.16 14.24
N PRO A 400 12.01 -17.53 14.60
CA PRO A 400 11.46 -17.63 15.94
C PRO A 400 11.05 -19.07 16.27
N PRO A 401 11.22 -19.53 17.53
CA PRO A 401 10.97 -20.91 17.90
C PRO A 401 9.49 -21.30 17.93
N SER A 402 8.56 -20.37 18.23
CA SER A 402 7.12 -20.64 18.29
C SER A 402 6.58 -21.37 17.05
N GLY A 403 7.01 -21.00 15.85
CA GLY A 403 6.60 -21.66 14.60
C GLY A 403 7.00 -23.14 14.53
N PHE A 404 8.21 -23.48 14.99
CA PHE A 404 8.67 -24.87 15.02
C PHE A 404 7.97 -25.68 16.13
N VAL A 405 7.73 -25.06 17.29
CA VAL A 405 7.04 -25.72 18.41
C VAL A 405 5.58 -25.99 18.05
N ALA A 406 4.89 -25.02 17.44
CA ALA A 406 3.53 -25.19 16.95
C ALA A 406 3.42 -26.36 15.95
N ALA A 407 4.37 -26.48 15.02
CA ALA A 407 4.41 -27.61 14.09
C ALA A 407 4.62 -28.96 14.81
N ARG A 408 5.37 -28.99 15.91
CA ARG A 408 5.55 -30.20 16.73
C ARG A 408 4.32 -30.56 17.55
N PHE A 409 3.60 -29.56 18.06
CA PHE A 409 2.31 -29.76 18.73
C PHE A 409 1.30 -30.39 17.74
N ALA A 410 1.14 -29.80 16.56
CA ALA A 410 0.27 -30.34 15.51
C ALA A 410 0.68 -31.75 15.06
N TYR A 411 1.99 -32.03 14.92
CA TYR A 411 2.45 -33.37 14.57
C TYR A 411 2.14 -34.41 15.66
N THR A 412 2.33 -34.04 16.93
CA THR A 412 2.09 -34.94 18.06
C THR A 412 0.62 -35.27 18.19
N ASP A 413 -0.25 -34.27 18.04
CA ASP A 413 -1.70 -34.45 18.06
C ASP A 413 -2.15 -35.40 16.93
N ARG A 414 -1.60 -35.24 15.73
CA ARG A 414 -1.91 -36.11 14.58
C ARG A 414 -1.50 -37.57 14.77
N VAL A 415 -0.40 -37.85 15.48
CA VAL A 415 0.26 -39.17 15.49
C VAL A 415 0.08 -39.94 16.79
N ALA A 416 -0.15 -39.27 17.91
CA ALA A 416 -0.20 -39.90 19.23
C ALA A 416 -1.47 -39.56 20.01
N ALA A 417 -1.48 -38.41 20.69
CA ALA A 417 -2.56 -37.95 21.57
C ALA A 417 -2.48 -36.41 21.67
N PRO A 418 -3.59 -35.74 22.02
CA PRO A 418 -3.59 -34.30 22.26
C PRO A 418 -2.56 -33.94 23.34
N TRP A 419 -1.81 -32.89 23.05
CA TRP A 419 -0.70 -32.38 23.86
C TRP A 419 -1.19 -31.63 25.11
#